data_AF-A0A316G9N8-F1
#
_entry.id   AF-A0A316G9N8-F1
#
_cell.length_a   1.000
_cell.length_b   1.000
_cell.length_c   1.000
_cell.angle_alpha   90.00
_cell.angle_beta   90.00
_cell.angle_gamma   90.00
#
_symmetry.space_group_name_H-M   'P 1'
#
loop_
_entity.id
_entity.type
_entity.pdbx_description
1 polymer ?
#
loop_
_entity_poly.entity_id
_entity_poly.type
_entity_poly.pdbx_seq_one_letter_code
_entity_poly.pdbx_strand_id
1 'polypeptide(L)'
;MSATTFSKLSEYISTKMRMSHIYQPVMIRELLVRGGRASVEEIATALLAHDPSQVEYYGLRTKNMVGKVLTNNGITEVKKAGRNITGYELPDADDLSSPELDVLIEACDAAIEAFLERRGNQVWSHRSAASGYISGTLRYEVLKRAKFHCELCGVSADEKALEVDHILPRNHGGSDDEANLQALCYSCNAMKRDRDDADFRGVRDLYEHRENGCIFCELPTDRIIAMNELALVIRDKFPVAEGHSLIIPKRHVADYFTLFQPELNAIQSLMRATRSKLLVQDDGIDGFNMGVNSGEAAGQTVFHCHVHLIPRRRGDVENPRGGVRGVVPGKQAY
;
A
#
# COMPACT_ATOMS: atom_id res chain seq x y z
N MET A 1 32.44 -1.25 -41.44
CA MET A 1 33.04 -2.06 -40.35
C MET A 1 31.98 -2.30 -39.29
N SER A 2 31.76 -3.54 -38.86
CA SER A 2 30.82 -3.86 -37.77
C SER A 2 31.22 -3.09 -36.50
N ALA A 3 30.28 -2.37 -35.87
CA ALA A 3 30.54 -1.71 -34.59
C ALA A 3 31.01 -2.75 -33.55
N THR A 4 32.14 -2.46 -32.88
CA THR A 4 32.71 -3.33 -31.85
C THR A 4 31.76 -3.44 -30.66
N THR A 5 31.84 -4.53 -29.90
CA THR A 5 31.04 -4.72 -28.67
C THR A 5 31.23 -3.56 -27.70
N PHE A 6 32.45 -3.01 -27.61
CA PHE A 6 32.75 -1.81 -26.85
C PHE A 6 31.95 -0.59 -27.35
N SER A 7 31.99 -0.27 -28.64
CA SER A 7 31.25 0.87 -29.19
C SER A 7 29.74 0.75 -28.98
N LYS A 8 29.18 -0.47 -29.10
CA LYS A 8 27.76 -0.72 -28.87
C LYS A 8 27.37 -0.59 -27.39
N LEU A 9 28.14 -1.19 -26.48
CA LEU A 9 27.87 -1.12 -25.04
C LEU A 9 28.07 0.28 -24.49
N SER A 10 29.12 0.99 -24.91
CA SER A 10 29.34 2.39 -24.52
C SER A 10 28.23 3.31 -25.03
N GLU A 11 27.83 3.21 -26.30
CA GLU A 11 26.70 4.00 -26.82
C GLU A 11 25.42 3.69 -26.04
N TYR A 12 25.15 2.41 -25.77
CA TYR A 12 23.98 2.00 -25.01
C TYR A 12 23.99 2.57 -23.59
N ILE A 13 25.04 2.33 -22.81
CA ILE A 13 25.16 2.78 -21.40
C ILE A 13 25.10 4.31 -21.31
N SER A 14 25.80 5.03 -22.21
CA SER A 14 25.94 6.49 -22.10
C SER A 14 24.76 7.27 -22.68
N THR A 15 24.03 6.72 -23.67
CA THR A 15 23.05 7.52 -24.43
C THR A 15 21.68 6.85 -24.64
N LYS A 16 21.59 5.52 -24.64
CA LYS A 16 20.33 4.80 -24.94
C LYS A 16 19.69 4.11 -23.74
N MET A 17 20.45 3.87 -22.67
CA MET A 17 19.99 3.22 -21.46
C MET A 17 18.99 4.14 -20.73
N ARG A 18 17.73 3.71 -20.68
CA ARG A 18 16.70 4.39 -19.90
C ARG A 18 16.78 3.90 -18.47
N MET A 19 17.18 4.79 -17.56
CA MET A 19 17.29 4.51 -16.12
C MET A 19 15.93 4.43 -15.42
N SER A 20 15.09 3.48 -15.84
CA SER A 20 13.83 3.15 -15.14
C SER A 20 14.07 2.21 -13.96
N HIS A 21 15.07 1.33 -14.05
CA HIS A 21 15.49 0.38 -13.02
C HIS A 21 17.01 0.16 -13.09
N ILE A 22 17.60 -0.30 -11.99
CA ILE A 22 19.03 -0.63 -11.89
C ILE A 22 19.42 -1.94 -12.58
N TYR A 23 18.46 -2.70 -13.12
CA TYR A 23 18.71 -4.06 -13.59
C TYR A 23 19.63 -4.14 -14.80
N GLN A 24 19.45 -3.22 -15.76
CA GLN A 24 20.27 -3.16 -16.97
C GLN A 24 21.75 -2.89 -16.66
N PRO A 25 22.11 -1.86 -15.87
CA PRO A 25 23.52 -1.61 -15.55
C PRO A 25 24.13 -2.71 -14.67
N VAL A 26 23.37 -3.31 -13.74
CA VAL A 26 23.87 -4.41 -12.89
C VAL A 26 24.14 -5.67 -13.71
N MET A 27 23.24 -6.07 -14.61
CA MET A 27 23.44 -7.23 -15.48
C MET A 27 24.64 -7.03 -16.42
N ILE A 28 24.76 -5.84 -17.04
CA ILE A 28 25.89 -5.54 -17.92
C ILE A 28 27.20 -5.56 -17.14
N ARG A 29 27.24 -4.97 -15.94
CA ARG A 29 28.41 -5.00 -15.07
C ARG A 29 28.80 -6.43 -14.69
N GLU A 30 27.83 -7.26 -14.30
CA GLU A 30 28.10 -8.65 -13.88
C GLU A 30 28.68 -9.48 -15.03
N LEU A 31 28.12 -9.33 -16.23
CA LEU A 31 28.66 -9.94 -17.44
C LEU A 31 30.09 -9.45 -17.73
N LEU A 32 30.39 -8.16 -17.58
CA LEU A 32 31.73 -7.63 -17.81
C LEU A 32 32.76 -8.12 -16.80
N VAL A 33 32.40 -8.17 -15.51
CA VAL A 33 33.28 -8.65 -14.43
C VAL A 33 33.64 -10.13 -14.61
N ARG A 34 32.71 -10.93 -15.15
CA ARG A 34 32.88 -12.37 -15.34
C ARG A 34 33.33 -12.77 -16.75
N GLY A 35 34.04 -11.88 -17.45
CA GLY A 35 34.61 -12.19 -18.77
C GLY A 35 33.58 -12.43 -19.87
N GLY A 36 32.40 -11.82 -19.75
CA GLY A 36 31.31 -11.85 -20.73
C GLY A 36 30.23 -12.89 -20.48
N ARG A 37 30.27 -13.64 -19.37
CA ARG A 37 29.32 -14.74 -19.08
C ARG A 37 28.95 -14.78 -17.59
N ALA A 38 27.69 -15.01 -17.29
CA ALA A 38 27.20 -15.24 -15.92
C ALA A 38 25.94 -16.12 -16.00
N SER A 39 25.71 -16.96 -14.98
CA SER A 39 24.45 -17.71 -14.86
C SER A 39 23.30 -16.79 -14.46
N VAL A 40 22.06 -17.30 -14.60
CA VAL A 40 20.88 -16.58 -14.15
C VAL A 40 20.91 -16.39 -12.63
N GLU A 41 21.38 -17.40 -11.87
CA GLU A 41 21.54 -17.26 -10.42
C GLU A 41 22.57 -16.19 -10.04
N GLU A 42 23.68 -16.10 -10.77
CA GLU A 42 24.73 -15.10 -10.51
C GLU A 42 24.23 -13.68 -10.78
N ILE A 43 23.52 -13.48 -11.89
CA ILE A 43 22.91 -12.18 -12.23
C ILE A 43 21.82 -11.83 -11.20
N ALA A 44 20.96 -12.79 -10.83
CA ALA A 44 19.91 -12.57 -9.83
C ALA A 44 20.51 -12.18 -8.46
N THR A 45 21.60 -12.82 -8.04
CA THR A 45 22.32 -12.51 -6.80
C THR A 45 22.89 -11.09 -6.85
N ALA A 46 23.50 -10.69 -7.97
CA ALA A 46 24.00 -9.33 -8.17
C ALA A 46 22.87 -8.28 -8.13
N LEU A 47 21.70 -8.58 -8.71
CA LEU A 47 20.53 -7.71 -8.67
C LEU A 47 19.98 -7.54 -7.25
N LEU A 48 19.90 -8.64 -6.48
CA LEU A 48 19.47 -8.61 -5.08
C LEU A 48 20.35 -7.73 -4.21
N ALA A 49 21.67 -7.73 -4.45
CA ALA A 49 22.62 -6.89 -3.70
C ALA A 49 22.38 -5.38 -3.87
N HIS A 50 21.66 -4.97 -4.91
CA HIS A 50 21.37 -3.57 -5.21
C HIS A 50 19.89 -3.19 -4.99
N ASP A 51 19.04 -4.12 -4.54
CA ASP A 51 17.63 -3.86 -4.26
C ASP A 51 17.44 -3.17 -2.88
N PRO A 52 17.04 -1.88 -2.84
CA PRO A 52 16.89 -1.14 -1.59
C PRO A 52 15.86 -1.78 -0.64
N SER A 53 14.82 -2.42 -1.16
CA SER A 53 13.77 -3.04 -0.36
C SER A 53 14.27 -4.30 0.35
N GLN A 54 15.10 -5.09 -0.33
CA GLN A 54 15.75 -6.27 0.27
C GLN A 54 16.80 -5.84 1.29
N VAL A 55 17.58 -4.81 0.99
CA VAL A 55 18.56 -4.23 1.94
C VAL A 55 17.85 -3.70 3.20
N GLU A 56 16.71 -3.02 3.06
CA GLU A 56 15.91 -2.56 4.20
C GLU A 56 15.32 -3.73 5.00
N TYR A 57 14.76 -4.74 4.32
CA TYR A 57 14.21 -5.94 4.94
C TYR A 57 15.25 -6.71 5.75
N TYR A 58 16.40 -7.02 5.15
CA TYR A 58 17.50 -7.69 5.86
C TYR A 58 18.12 -6.76 6.91
N GLY A 59 18.17 -5.45 6.67
CA GLY A 59 18.59 -4.47 7.68
C GLY A 59 17.74 -4.50 8.95
N LEU A 60 16.41 -4.61 8.82
CA LEU A 60 15.50 -4.79 9.95
C LEU A 60 15.70 -6.14 10.66
N ARG A 61 15.91 -7.23 9.91
CA ARG A 61 16.21 -8.55 10.52
C ARG A 61 17.54 -8.58 11.24
N THR A 62 18.57 -7.99 10.66
CA THR A 62 19.88 -7.83 11.29
C THR A 62 19.74 -7.04 12.58
N LYS A 63 18.98 -5.92 12.59
CA LYS A 63 18.78 -5.11 13.81
C LYS A 63 17.96 -5.82 14.89
N ASN A 64 16.84 -6.41 14.51
CA ASN A 64 15.83 -6.88 15.46
C ASN A 64 16.02 -8.34 15.91
N MET A 65 16.77 -9.13 15.14
CA MET A 65 16.93 -10.56 15.35
C MET A 65 18.40 -10.93 15.54
N VAL A 66 19.18 -10.96 14.47
CA VAL A 66 20.54 -11.53 14.51
C VAL A 66 21.49 -10.67 15.35
N GLY A 67 21.55 -9.38 15.06
CA GLY A 67 22.39 -8.42 15.79
C GLY A 67 21.97 -8.29 17.25
N LYS A 68 20.66 -8.27 17.55
CA LYS A 68 20.17 -8.29 18.94
C LYS A 68 20.63 -9.54 19.69
N VAL A 69 20.52 -10.72 19.07
CA VAL A 69 20.92 -11.98 19.69
C VAL A 69 22.42 -12.02 19.93
N LEU A 70 23.24 -11.69 18.94
CA LEU A 70 24.69 -11.73 19.07
C LEU A 70 25.21 -10.70 20.09
N THR A 71 24.65 -9.48 20.10
CA THR A 71 25.00 -8.46 21.11
C THR A 71 24.57 -8.88 22.51
N ASN A 72 23.38 -9.47 22.68
CA ASN A 72 22.93 -9.95 24.00
C ASN A 72 23.78 -11.11 24.54
N ASN A 73 24.43 -11.87 23.65
CA ASN A 73 25.36 -12.94 24.02
C ASN A 73 26.81 -12.44 24.14
N GLY A 74 27.05 -11.12 24.04
CA GLY A 74 28.39 -10.54 24.16
C GLY A 74 29.32 -10.84 22.98
N ILE A 75 28.79 -11.33 21.86
CA ILE A 75 29.59 -11.70 20.68
C ILE A 75 29.86 -10.48 19.80
N THR A 76 28.91 -9.54 19.69
CA THR A 76 29.09 -8.34 18.85
C THR A 76 28.74 -7.04 19.58
N GLU A 77 29.47 -5.97 19.27
CA GLU A 77 29.17 -4.62 19.70
C GLU A 77 28.44 -3.82 18.61
N VAL A 78 27.68 -2.80 19.01
CA VAL A 78 26.83 -2.02 18.09
C VAL A 78 27.47 -0.68 17.77
N LYS A 79 27.77 -0.44 16.48
CA LYS A 79 28.15 0.90 15.99
C LYS A 79 26.92 1.77 15.80
N LYS A 80 26.95 2.98 16.38
CA LYS A 80 25.85 3.95 16.34
C LYS A 80 26.30 5.30 15.79
N ALA A 81 25.46 5.89 14.95
CA ALA A 81 25.50 7.31 14.61
C ALA A 81 24.27 7.99 15.21
N GLY A 82 24.46 8.66 16.35
CA GLY A 82 23.35 9.18 17.15
C GLY A 82 22.46 8.05 17.70
N ARG A 83 21.16 8.07 17.37
CA ARG A 83 20.20 7.03 17.79
C ARG A 83 20.13 5.82 16.85
N ASN A 84 20.77 5.90 15.68
CA ASN A 84 20.68 4.88 14.64
C ASN A 84 21.82 3.88 14.74
N ILE A 85 21.49 2.59 14.68
CA ILE A 85 22.46 1.51 14.49
C ILE A 85 22.94 1.53 13.03
N THR A 86 24.24 1.72 12.85
CA THR A 86 24.91 1.80 11.54
C THR A 86 25.78 0.59 11.24
N GLY A 87 26.10 -0.24 12.24
CA GLY A 87 26.88 -1.47 12.04
C GLY A 87 27.05 -2.30 13.30
N TYR A 88 27.80 -3.39 13.16
CA TYR A 88 28.20 -4.30 14.24
C TYR A 88 29.69 -4.61 14.13
N GLU A 89 30.32 -4.89 15.26
CA GLU A 89 31.72 -5.27 15.35
C GLU A 89 31.90 -6.50 16.22
N LEU A 90 32.89 -7.33 15.91
CA LEU A 90 33.39 -8.32 16.84
C LEU A 90 34.42 -7.59 17.74
N PRO A 91 34.21 -7.54 19.06
CA PRO A 91 35.22 -6.98 19.97
C PRO A 91 36.50 -7.81 19.86
N ASP A 92 37.65 -7.13 19.92
CA ASP A 92 38.98 -7.76 19.92
C ASP A 92 39.26 -8.64 18.69
N ALA A 93 38.57 -8.38 17.57
CA ALA A 93 38.77 -9.13 16.32
C ALA A 93 40.22 -9.06 15.78
N ASP A 94 40.93 -7.98 16.11
CA ASP A 94 42.34 -7.78 15.75
C ASP A 94 43.30 -8.73 16.50
N ASP A 95 42.84 -9.38 17.58
CA ASP A 95 43.62 -10.36 18.33
C ASP A 95 43.58 -11.77 17.69
N LEU A 96 42.72 -11.98 16.69
CA LEU A 96 42.64 -13.25 15.96
C LEU A 96 43.78 -13.37 14.94
N SER A 97 44.59 -14.40 15.08
CA SER A 97 45.57 -14.75 14.04
C SER A 97 44.87 -15.32 12.80
N SER A 98 45.51 -15.24 11.63
CA SER A 98 44.94 -15.78 10.39
C SER A 98 44.54 -17.27 10.49
N PRO A 99 45.34 -18.16 11.12
CA PRO A 99 44.93 -19.55 11.32
C PRO A 99 43.70 -19.72 12.22
N GLU A 100 43.55 -18.88 13.26
CA GLU A 100 42.37 -18.91 14.13
C GLU A 100 41.12 -18.41 13.41
N LEU A 101 41.27 -17.37 12.57
CA LEU A 101 40.21 -16.87 11.72
C LEU A 101 39.73 -17.94 10.73
N ASP A 102 40.65 -18.65 10.08
CA ASP A 102 40.33 -19.72 9.14
C ASP A 102 39.55 -20.86 9.83
N VAL A 103 39.95 -21.27 11.04
CA VAL A 103 39.23 -22.28 11.83
C VAL A 103 37.81 -21.81 12.19
N LEU A 104 37.63 -20.54 12.54
CA LEU A 104 36.31 -19.99 12.87
C LEU A 104 35.42 -19.86 11.64
N ILE A 105 35.98 -19.51 10.48
CA ILE A 105 35.25 -19.45 9.21
C ILE A 105 34.83 -20.86 8.80
N GLU A 106 35.74 -21.84 8.83
CA GLU A 106 35.42 -23.24 8.55
C GLU A 106 34.34 -23.78 9.48
N ALA A 107 34.37 -23.42 10.77
CA ALA A 107 33.32 -23.78 11.72
C ALA A 107 31.96 -23.14 11.38
N CYS A 108 31.96 -21.89 10.91
CA CYS A 108 30.75 -21.21 10.44
C CYS A 108 30.20 -21.87 9.17
N ASP A 109 31.06 -22.16 8.20
CA ASP A 109 30.70 -22.80 6.94
C ASP A 109 30.16 -24.21 7.20
N ALA A 110 30.83 -25.01 8.04
CA ALA A 110 30.34 -26.31 8.47
C ALA A 110 29.00 -26.24 9.20
N ALA A 111 28.75 -25.20 10.00
CA ALA A 111 27.46 -25.00 10.67
C ALA A 111 26.35 -24.62 9.68
N ILE A 112 26.67 -23.82 8.66
CA ILE A 112 25.76 -23.46 7.55
C ILE A 112 25.45 -24.72 6.74
N GLU A 113 26.45 -25.48 6.35
CA GLU A 113 26.30 -26.75 5.62
C GLU A 113 25.49 -27.75 6.43
N ALA A 114 25.83 -27.98 7.71
CA ALA A 114 25.06 -28.87 8.59
C ALA A 114 23.61 -28.41 8.78
N PHE A 115 23.34 -27.10 8.78
CA PHE A 115 21.97 -26.56 8.79
C PHE A 115 21.23 -26.82 7.47
N LEU A 116 21.92 -26.68 6.34
CA LEU A 116 21.38 -27.00 5.01
C LEU A 116 21.12 -28.51 4.84
N GLU A 117 22.04 -29.36 5.32
CA GLU A 117 21.96 -30.82 5.29
C GLU A 117 20.91 -31.37 6.26
N ARG A 118 20.84 -30.89 7.52
CA ARG A 118 19.79 -31.30 8.47
C ARG A 118 18.39 -31.04 7.95
N ARG A 119 18.23 -30.08 7.04
CA ARG A 119 16.95 -29.86 6.35
C ARG A 119 16.82 -30.67 5.06
N GLY A 120 17.88 -31.17 4.42
CA GLY A 120 17.83 -31.90 3.15
C GLY A 120 17.56 -33.39 3.35
N ASN A 121 16.32 -33.88 3.31
CA ASN A 121 15.50 -34.08 2.10
C ASN A 121 14.13 -33.37 2.14
N GLN A 122 13.90 -32.50 3.12
CA GLN A 122 12.69 -31.68 3.21
C GLN A 122 12.87 -30.25 2.68
N VAL A 123 14.10 -29.78 2.44
CA VAL A 123 14.38 -28.49 1.77
C VAL A 123 13.76 -28.47 0.38
N TRP A 124 13.76 -29.59 -0.33
CA TRP A 124 13.20 -29.68 -1.69
C TRP A 124 11.82 -30.32 -1.73
N SER A 125 11.22 -30.82 -0.66
CA SER A 125 9.83 -31.33 -0.69
C SER A 125 8.82 -30.38 -0.05
N HIS A 126 9.23 -29.57 0.93
CA HIS A 126 8.38 -28.50 1.47
C HIS A 126 8.64 -27.13 0.82
N ARG A 127 9.70 -26.98 0.00
CA ARG A 127 9.84 -25.80 -0.89
C ARG A 127 9.51 -26.07 -2.36
N SER A 128 9.53 -27.33 -2.84
CA SER A 128 9.09 -27.59 -4.23
C SER A 128 7.59 -27.55 -4.44
N ALA A 129 6.80 -27.54 -3.36
CA ALA A 129 5.34 -27.33 -3.45
C ALA A 129 4.86 -25.97 -2.93
N ALA A 130 5.73 -25.12 -2.34
CA ALA A 130 5.28 -23.90 -1.66
C ALA A 130 6.16 -22.64 -1.88
N SER A 131 7.13 -22.67 -2.80
CA SER A 131 7.95 -21.51 -3.18
C SER A 131 7.89 -21.23 -4.68
N GLY A 132 6.71 -21.33 -5.28
CA GLY A 132 6.52 -20.92 -6.67
C GLY A 132 6.71 -19.42 -6.79
N TYR A 133 7.68 -18.99 -7.59
CA TYR A 133 7.65 -17.69 -8.23
C TYR A 133 6.32 -17.60 -9.00
N ILE A 134 5.41 -16.69 -8.62
CA ILE A 134 4.22 -16.41 -9.42
C ILE A 134 4.74 -15.97 -10.78
N SER A 135 4.42 -16.74 -11.83
CA SER A 135 4.97 -16.49 -13.16
C SER A 135 4.72 -15.04 -13.56
N GLY A 136 5.66 -14.41 -14.28
CA GLY A 136 5.51 -13.01 -14.68
C GLY A 136 4.20 -12.75 -15.44
N THR A 137 3.73 -13.75 -16.20
CA THR A 137 2.43 -13.75 -16.88
C THR A 137 1.26 -13.76 -15.90
N LEU A 138 1.26 -14.65 -14.91
CA LEU A 138 0.20 -14.72 -13.89
C LEU A 138 0.19 -13.46 -13.00
N ARG A 139 1.37 -12.95 -12.65
CA ARG A 139 1.52 -11.67 -11.95
C ARG A 139 0.94 -10.52 -12.77
N TYR A 140 1.21 -10.50 -14.08
CA TYR A 140 0.67 -9.49 -14.98
C TYR A 140 -0.86 -9.57 -15.08
N GLU A 141 -1.44 -10.76 -15.23
CA GLU A 141 -2.91 -10.90 -15.30
C GLU A 141 -3.59 -10.51 -13.97
N VAL A 142 -3.01 -10.85 -12.82
CA VAL A 142 -3.54 -10.40 -11.51
C VAL A 142 -3.45 -8.88 -11.36
N LEU A 143 -2.33 -8.25 -11.72
CA LEU A 143 -2.19 -6.79 -11.69
C LEU A 143 -3.14 -6.10 -12.68
N LYS A 144 -3.31 -6.68 -13.88
CA LYS A 144 -4.22 -6.19 -14.91
C LYS A 144 -5.69 -6.32 -14.48
N ARG A 145 -6.08 -7.43 -13.84
CA ARG A 145 -7.40 -7.61 -13.20
C ARG A 145 -7.63 -6.51 -12.15
N ALA A 146 -6.64 -6.26 -11.31
CA ALA A 146 -6.65 -5.15 -10.35
C ALA A 146 -6.52 -3.76 -11.01
N LYS A 147 -6.58 -3.63 -12.35
CA LYS A 147 -6.20 -2.47 -13.20
C LYS A 147 -5.06 -1.65 -12.56
N PHE A 148 -4.01 -2.32 -12.10
CA PHE A 148 -2.81 -1.73 -11.48
C PHE A 148 -3.08 -0.87 -10.23
N HIS A 149 -4.03 -1.27 -9.37
CA HIS A 149 -4.26 -0.66 -8.07
C HIS A 149 -4.21 -1.70 -6.95
N CYS A 150 -3.87 -1.28 -5.74
CA CYS A 150 -3.99 -2.13 -4.55
C CYS A 150 -5.46 -2.47 -4.31
N GLU A 151 -5.77 -3.76 -4.26
CA GLU A 151 -7.13 -4.28 -4.05
C GLU A 151 -7.63 -3.99 -2.61
N LEU A 152 -6.75 -3.73 -1.63
CA LEU A 152 -7.15 -3.30 -0.28
C LEU A 152 -7.40 -1.78 -0.15
N CYS A 153 -6.44 -0.93 -0.53
CA CYS A 153 -6.50 0.51 -0.25
C CYS A 153 -6.77 1.39 -1.48
N GLY A 154 -6.77 0.80 -2.68
CA GLY A 154 -7.03 1.52 -3.93
C GLY A 154 -5.89 2.40 -4.43
N VAL A 155 -4.70 2.39 -3.82
CA VAL A 155 -3.55 3.17 -4.32
C VAL A 155 -3.08 2.65 -5.68
N SER A 156 -2.75 3.55 -6.62
CA SER A 156 -2.21 3.19 -7.94
C SER A 156 -0.79 2.62 -7.83
N ALA A 157 -0.43 1.72 -8.76
CA ALA A 157 0.93 1.24 -8.95
C ALA A 157 1.94 2.37 -9.26
N ASP A 158 1.47 3.49 -9.81
CA ASP A 158 2.28 4.68 -10.07
C ASP A 158 2.67 5.42 -8.78
N GLU A 159 1.83 5.32 -7.75
CA GLU A 159 2.06 5.95 -6.44
C GLU A 159 2.76 5.02 -5.46
N LYS A 160 2.44 3.72 -5.47
CA LYS A 160 3.07 2.70 -4.62
C LYS A 160 3.23 1.39 -5.38
N ALA A 161 4.42 0.79 -5.25
CA ALA A 161 4.69 -0.54 -5.78
C ALA A 161 3.67 -1.57 -5.27
N LEU A 162 3.14 -2.37 -6.22
CA LEU A 162 2.20 -3.45 -5.95
C LEU A 162 2.90 -4.82 -6.00
N GLU A 163 2.44 -5.70 -5.12
CA GLU A 163 2.83 -7.08 -4.97
C GLU A 163 1.62 -7.98 -5.22
N VAL A 164 1.85 -9.20 -5.70
CA VAL A 164 0.79 -10.21 -5.80
C VAL A 164 0.95 -11.15 -4.62
N ASP A 165 -0.09 -11.23 -3.80
CA ASP A 165 -0.13 -12.03 -2.57
C ASP A 165 -1.29 -13.02 -2.61
N HIS A 166 -1.20 -14.07 -1.78
CA HIS A 166 -2.24 -15.08 -1.67
C HIS A 166 -3.37 -14.62 -0.73
N ILE A 167 -4.60 -14.94 -1.09
CA ILE A 167 -5.79 -14.71 -0.26
C ILE A 167 -5.75 -15.68 0.91
N LEU A 168 -5.93 -16.98 0.63
CA LEU A 168 -5.60 -18.05 1.55
C LEU A 168 -4.07 -18.21 1.55
N PRO A 169 -3.38 -17.94 2.67
CA PRO A 169 -1.92 -18.06 2.72
C PRO A 169 -1.47 -19.49 2.39
N ARG A 170 -0.30 -19.64 1.74
CA ARG A 170 0.26 -20.96 1.42
C ARG A 170 0.44 -21.86 2.65
N ASN A 171 0.82 -21.28 3.78
CA ASN A 171 0.97 -21.99 5.06
C ASN A 171 -0.36 -22.54 5.61
N HIS A 172 -1.49 -22.09 5.04
CA HIS A 172 -2.85 -22.55 5.32
C HIS A 172 -3.48 -23.32 4.15
N GLY A 173 -2.67 -23.78 3.17
CA GLY A 173 -3.13 -24.60 2.05
C GLY A 173 -3.54 -23.82 0.79
N GLY A 174 -3.22 -22.52 0.70
CA GLY A 174 -3.48 -21.71 -0.49
C GLY A 174 -2.72 -22.15 -1.74
N SER A 175 -3.42 -22.27 -2.86
CA SER A 175 -2.83 -22.57 -4.18
C SER A 175 -2.31 -21.32 -4.90
N ASP A 176 -1.51 -21.53 -5.94
CA ASP A 176 -1.10 -20.48 -6.90
C ASP A 176 -2.14 -20.24 -8.02
N ASP A 177 -3.38 -20.70 -7.81
CA ASP A 177 -4.47 -20.41 -8.74
C ASP A 177 -4.68 -18.89 -8.80
N GLU A 178 -4.94 -18.32 -9.98
CA GLU A 178 -5.29 -16.90 -10.12
C GLU A 178 -6.46 -16.52 -9.19
N ALA A 179 -7.35 -17.48 -8.95
CA ALA A 179 -8.48 -17.37 -8.05
C ALA A 179 -8.09 -17.32 -6.55
N ASN A 180 -6.82 -17.44 -6.18
CA ASN A 180 -6.31 -17.29 -4.83
C ASN A 180 -5.27 -16.16 -4.73
N LEU A 181 -5.09 -15.35 -5.78
CA LEU A 181 -4.08 -14.28 -5.83
C LEU A 181 -4.73 -12.90 -5.88
N GLN A 182 -4.15 -11.91 -5.20
CA GLN A 182 -4.61 -10.52 -5.15
C GLN A 182 -3.45 -9.51 -5.22
N ALA A 183 -3.70 -8.31 -5.75
CA ALA A 183 -2.71 -7.24 -5.86
C ALA A 183 -2.78 -6.31 -4.63
N LEU A 184 -1.70 -6.19 -3.86
CA LEU A 184 -1.62 -5.32 -2.68
C LEU A 184 -0.40 -4.41 -2.75
N CYS A 185 -0.50 -3.17 -2.27
CA CYS A 185 0.70 -2.35 -2.06
C CYS A 185 1.53 -2.91 -0.89
N TYR A 186 2.84 -2.67 -0.90
CA TYR A 186 3.76 -3.19 0.12
C TYR A 186 3.29 -2.94 1.57
N SER A 187 2.69 -1.77 1.84
CA SER A 187 2.17 -1.42 3.17
C SER A 187 0.95 -2.26 3.57
N CYS A 188 0.03 -2.50 2.63
CA CYS A 188 -1.16 -3.30 2.84
C CYS A 188 -0.82 -4.78 3.00
N ASN A 189 0.10 -5.27 2.17
CA ASN A 189 0.60 -6.64 2.24
C ASN A 189 1.26 -6.93 3.60
N ALA A 190 2.14 -6.02 4.05
CA ALA A 190 2.80 -6.15 5.35
C ALA A 190 1.83 -6.12 6.55
N MET A 191 0.67 -5.47 6.41
CA MET A 191 -0.38 -5.42 7.44
C MET A 191 -1.21 -6.70 7.50
N LYS A 192 -1.46 -7.37 6.37
CA LYS A 192 -2.23 -8.62 6.30
C LYS A 192 -1.56 -9.74 7.13
N ARG A 193 -0.26 -9.99 6.89
CA ARG A 193 0.49 -11.13 7.47
C ARG A 193 -0.21 -12.49 7.17
N ASP A 194 0.40 -13.60 7.54
CA ASP A 194 -0.22 -14.94 7.40
C ASP A 194 -1.40 -15.19 8.38
N ARG A 195 -2.07 -14.14 8.87
CA ARG A 195 -3.09 -14.23 9.94
C ARG A 195 -4.53 -14.16 9.44
N ASP A 196 -4.73 -13.82 8.17
CA ASP A 196 -6.03 -13.49 7.61
C ASP A 196 -6.15 -14.02 6.17
N ASP A 197 -7.29 -14.63 5.86
CA ASP A 197 -7.67 -15.14 4.53
C ASP A 197 -8.55 -14.13 3.76
N ALA A 198 -8.55 -12.86 4.17
CA ALA A 198 -9.30 -11.79 3.52
C ALA A 198 -9.04 -11.70 2.01
N ASP A 199 -10.13 -11.82 1.26
CA ASP A 199 -10.20 -11.66 -0.19
C ASP A 199 -10.58 -10.22 -0.52
N PHE A 200 -9.61 -9.42 -0.96
CA PHE A 200 -9.86 -8.04 -1.38
C PHE A 200 -10.11 -7.92 -2.89
N ARG A 201 -10.17 -9.04 -3.63
CA ARG A 201 -10.43 -8.97 -5.07
C ARG A 201 -11.82 -8.47 -5.35
N GLY A 202 -11.94 -7.73 -6.45
CA GLY A 202 -13.22 -7.13 -6.82
C GLY A 202 -13.72 -6.09 -5.83
N VAL A 203 -12.97 -5.75 -4.75
CA VAL A 203 -13.28 -4.57 -3.91
C VAL A 203 -13.32 -3.31 -4.75
N ARG A 204 -12.51 -3.25 -5.83
CA ARG A 204 -12.65 -2.17 -6.80
C ARG A 204 -13.90 -2.28 -7.67
N ASP A 205 -14.30 -3.48 -8.08
CA ASP A 205 -15.56 -3.68 -8.81
C ASP A 205 -16.77 -3.32 -7.94
N LEU A 206 -16.66 -3.52 -6.61
CA LEU A 206 -17.63 -2.98 -5.66
C LEU A 206 -17.69 -1.46 -5.76
N TYR A 207 -16.56 -0.73 -5.84
CA TYR A 207 -16.55 0.73 -6.05
C TYR A 207 -17.19 1.19 -7.37
N GLU A 208 -17.30 0.30 -8.36
CA GLU A 208 -17.99 0.56 -9.63
C GLU A 208 -19.50 0.32 -9.54
N HIS A 209 -20.01 -0.30 -8.47
CA HIS A 209 -21.43 -0.55 -8.32
C HIS A 209 -22.25 0.75 -8.41
N ARG A 210 -23.24 0.74 -9.31
CA ARG A 210 -24.23 1.79 -9.55
C ARG A 210 -25.61 1.14 -9.59
N GLU A 211 -26.62 1.87 -9.14
CA GLU A 211 -28.02 1.43 -9.22
C GLU A 211 -28.77 2.26 -10.27
N ASN A 212 -29.48 1.58 -11.17
CA ASN A 212 -30.32 2.20 -12.19
C ASN A 212 -31.53 2.87 -11.54
N GLY A 213 -31.84 4.11 -11.92
CA GLY A 213 -32.87 4.95 -11.30
C GLY A 213 -32.41 5.70 -10.05
N CYS A 214 -31.18 5.48 -9.56
CA CYS A 214 -30.63 6.27 -8.46
C CYS A 214 -30.15 7.65 -8.97
N ILE A 215 -30.74 8.72 -8.43
CA ILE A 215 -30.45 10.10 -8.86
C ILE A 215 -28.99 10.54 -8.67
N PHE A 216 -28.24 9.89 -7.78
CA PHE A 216 -26.82 10.16 -7.56
C PHE A 216 -25.92 9.30 -8.45
N CYS A 217 -26.37 8.09 -8.82
CA CYS A 217 -25.67 7.26 -9.80
C CYS A 217 -25.76 7.86 -11.21
N GLU A 218 -26.89 8.48 -11.53
CA GLU A 218 -27.21 9.09 -12.82
C GLU A 218 -26.99 10.61 -12.84
N LEU A 219 -26.21 11.12 -11.89
CA LEU A 219 -26.03 12.55 -11.70
C LEU A 219 -25.35 13.19 -12.92
N PRO A 220 -25.93 14.26 -13.50
CA PRO A 220 -25.29 15.03 -14.57
C PRO A 220 -23.94 15.61 -14.14
N THR A 221 -22.93 15.55 -15.01
CA THR A 221 -21.55 15.95 -14.68
C THR A 221 -21.40 17.43 -14.33
N ASP A 222 -22.26 18.30 -14.88
CA ASP A 222 -22.29 19.75 -14.60
C ASP A 222 -22.75 20.10 -13.18
N ARG A 223 -23.43 19.17 -12.49
CA ARG A 223 -23.83 19.31 -11.08
C ARG A 223 -22.66 19.09 -10.12
N ILE A 224 -21.57 18.47 -10.57
CA ILE A 224 -20.43 18.10 -9.72
C ILE A 224 -19.49 19.28 -9.56
N ILE A 225 -19.30 19.76 -8.33
CA ILE A 225 -18.46 20.93 -8.02
C ILE A 225 -17.04 20.57 -7.57
N ALA A 226 -16.84 19.32 -7.15
CA ALA A 226 -15.54 18.73 -6.83
C ALA A 226 -15.68 17.21 -6.83
N MET A 227 -14.59 16.48 -7.09
CA MET A 227 -14.55 15.03 -6.93
C MET A 227 -13.12 14.57 -6.63
N ASN A 228 -13.00 13.38 -6.07
CA ASN A 228 -11.76 12.62 -6.04
C ASN A 228 -12.03 11.21 -6.59
N GLU A 229 -11.17 10.24 -6.30
CA GLU A 229 -11.30 8.89 -6.85
C GLU A 229 -12.62 8.21 -6.45
N LEU A 230 -13.03 8.32 -5.18
CA LEU A 230 -14.13 7.52 -4.63
C LEU A 230 -15.38 8.31 -4.25
N ALA A 231 -15.33 9.64 -4.28
CA ALA A 231 -16.46 10.49 -3.90
C ALA A 231 -16.55 11.76 -4.76
N LEU A 232 -17.72 12.38 -4.74
CA LEU A 232 -18.04 13.62 -5.43
C LEU A 232 -18.78 14.58 -4.50
N VAL A 233 -18.80 15.86 -4.86
CA VAL A 233 -19.50 16.93 -4.14
C VAL A 233 -20.47 17.62 -5.07
N ILE A 234 -21.68 17.86 -4.59
CA ILE A 234 -22.71 18.66 -5.26
C ILE A 234 -23.28 19.69 -4.30
N ARG A 235 -23.93 20.74 -4.84
CA ARG A 235 -24.83 21.57 -4.04
C ARG A 235 -26.17 20.87 -3.86
N ASP A 236 -26.72 20.95 -2.66
CA ASP A 236 -28.07 20.45 -2.39
C ASP A 236 -29.09 21.22 -3.25
N LYS A 237 -30.08 20.51 -3.79
CA LYS A 237 -31.15 21.12 -4.60
C LYS A 237 -32.15 21.89 -3.72
N PHE A 238 -32.30 21.49 -2.47
CA PHE A 238 -33.16 22.08 -1.45
C PHE A 238 -32.31 22.48 -0.24
N PRO A 239 -31.43 23.49 -0.41
CA PRO A 239 -30.46 23.86 0.63
C PRO A 239 -31.17 24.42 1.86
N VAL A 240 -30.85 23.89 3.05
CA VAL A 240 -31.30 24.47 4.33
C VAL A 240 -30.48 25.68 4.77
N ALA A 241 -29.33 25.91 4.13
CA ALA A 241 -28.51 27.11 4.27
C ALA A 241 -27.74 27.36 2.96
N GLU A 242 -27.46 28.62 2.65
CA GLU A 242 -26.64 28.96 1.48
C GLU A 242 -25.26 28.31 1.57
N GLY A 243 -24.88 27.55 0.55
CA GLY A 243 -23.64 26.77 0.52
C GLY A 243 -23.79 25.33 1.03
N HIS A 244 -25.01 24.88 1.34
CA HIS A 244 -25.28 23.48 1.68
C HIS A 244 -24.81 22.53 0.56
N SER A 245 -23.90 21.64 0.91
CA SER A 245 -23.31 20.65 -0.01
C SER A 245 -23.55 19.24 0.46
N LEU A 246 -23.62 18.31 -0.50
CA LEU A 246 -23.65 16.88 -0.27
C LEU A 246 -22.34 16.27 -0.76
N ILE A 247 -21.70 15.46 0.09
CA ILE A 247 -20.53 14.66 -0.27
C ILE A 247 -21.00 13.21 -0.41
N ILE A 248 -20.82 12.64 -1.59
CA ILE A 248 -21.49 11.39 -2.01
C ILE A 248 -20.41 10.41 -2.50
N PRO A 249 -20.36 9.16 -2.00
CA PRO A 249 -19.49 8.13 -2.57
C PRO A 249 -19.95 7.84 -4.00
N LYS A 250 -19.00 7.58 -4.91
CA LYS A 250 -19.33 7.19 -6.29
C LYS A 250 -20.02 5.83 -6.34
N ARG A 251 -19.58 4.89 -5.49
CA ARG A 251 -20.23 3.61 -5.28
C ARG A 251 -21.63 3.83 -4.73
N HIS A 252 -22.61 3.14 -5.28
CA HIS A 252 -23.92 3.08 -4.69
C HIS A 252 -23.88 2.26 -3.40
N VAL A 253 -24.17 2.89 -2.27
CA VAL A 253 -24.39 2.22 -0.98
C VAL A 253 -25.52 2.90 -0.25
N ALA A 254 -26.43 2.12 0.33
CA ALA A 254 -27.62 2.68 0.95
C ALA A 254 -27.29 3.55 2.17
N ASP A 255 -26.32 3.16 3.00
CA ASP A 255 -26.08 3.81 4.29
C ASP A 255 -24.59 4.12 4.55
N TYR A 256 -24.33 4.91 5.59
CA TYR A 256 -22.98 5.29 5.99
C TYR A 256 -22.17 4.14 6.61
N PHE A 257 -22.84 3.21 7.27
CA PHE A 257 -22.22 2.13 8.04
C PHE A 257 -21.70 1.00 7.14
N THR A 258 -22.08 1.00 5.87
CA THR A 258 -21.61 0.08 4.82
C THR A 258 -20.50 0.65 3.94
N LEU A 259 -20.03 1.87 4.23
CA LEU A 259 -18.85 2.46 3.60
C LEU A 259 -17.59 1.71 4.02
N PHE A 260 -16.69 1.52 3.05
CA PHE A 260 -15.35 1.04 3.34
C PHE A 260 -14.44 2.18 3.76
N GLN A 261 -13.36 1.87 4.49
CA GLN A 261 -12.42 2.87 4.99
C GLN A 261 -11.87 3.83 3.91
N PRO A 262 -11.56 3.38 2.67
CA PRO A 262 -11.13 4.29 1.61
C PRO A 262 -12.20 5.33 1.23
N GLU A 263 -13.47 4.97 1.23
CA GLU A 263 -14.57 5.90 0.94
C GLU A 263 -14.74 6.92 2.07
N LEU A 264 -14.64 6.47 3.34
CA LEU A 264 -14.64 7.36 4.50
C LEU A 264 -13.53 8.42 4.39
N ASN A 265 -12.31 7.99 4.01
CA ASN A 265 -11.18 8.89 3.81
C ASN A 265 -11.43 9.87 2.65
N ALA A 266 -11.97 9.37 1.53
CA ALA A 266 -12.29 10.18 0.36
C ALA A 266 -13.36 11.24 0.67
N ILE A 267 -14.41 10.86 1.38
CA ILE A 267 -15.47 11.76 1.86
C ILE A 267 -14.88 12.81 2.81
N GLN A 268 -14.06 12.40 3.78
CA GLN A 268 -13.43 13.33 4.73
C GLN A 268 -12.49 14.33 4.04
N SER A 269 -11.74 13.89 3.03
CA SER A 269 -10.87 14.77 2.24
C SER A 269 -11.68 15.84 1.51
N LEU A 270 -12.74 15.44 0.79
CA LEU A 270 -13.65 16.38 0.11
C LEU A 270 -14.39 17.30 1.07
N MET A 271 -14.79 16.78 2.23
CA MET A 271 -15.44 17.55 3.28
C MET A 271 -14.56 18.72 3.74
N ARG A 272 -13.29 18.44 4.05
CA ARG A 272 -12.32 19.46 4.47
C ARG A 272 -12.04 20.46 3.36
N ALA A 273 -11.85 20.01 2.12
CA ALA A 273 -11.62 20.88 0.97
C ALA A 273 -12.82 21.80 0.70
N THR A 274 -14.04 21.25 0.75
CA THR A 274 -15.29 21.99 0.53
C THR A 274 -15.51 23.04 1.62
N ARG A 275 -15.27 22.68 2.89
CA ARG A 275 -15.31 23.62 4.02
C ARG A 275 -14.34 24.79 3.81
N SER A 276 -13.08 24.50 3.48
CA SER A 276 -12.08 25.54 3.25
C SER A 276 -12.45 26.46 2.09
N LYS A 277 -12.98 25.90 1.00
CA LYS A 277 -13.46 26.68 -0.14
C LYS A 277 -14.62 27.60 0.24
N LEU A 278 -15.57 27.11 1.03
CA LEU A 278 -16.71 27.89 1.53
C LEU A 278 -16.24 29.08 2.39
N LEU A 279 -15.31 28.85 3.32
CA LEU A 279 -14.78 29.92 4.19
C LEU A 279 -14.00 31.00 3.42
N VAL A 280 -13.45 30.68 2.25
CA VAL A 280 -12.80 31.68 1.38
C VAL A 280 -13.84 32.49 0.59
N GLN A 281 -14.99 31.90 0.30
CA GLN A 281 -16.04 32.51 -0.52
C GLN A 281 -17.03 33.35 0.29
N ASP A 282 -17.19 33.04 1.58
CA ASP A 282 -18.13 33.70 2.48
C ASP A 282 -17.51 33.78 3.88
N ASP A 283 -17.14 35.00 4.26
CA ASP A 283 -16.54 35.34 5.54
C ASP A 283 -17.57 35.42 6.69
N GLY A 284 -18.87 35.42 6.36
CA GLY A 284 -19.98 35.37 7.32
C GLY A 284 -20.24 33.97 7.89
N ILE A 285 -19.55 32.93 7.41
CA ILE A 285 -19.70 31.57 7.94
C ILE A 285 -18.99 31.44 9.30
N ASP A 286 -19.78 31.29 10.35
CA ASP A 286 -19.33 31.14 11.74
C ASP A 286 -19.18 29.69 12.19
N GLY A 287 -19.74 28.74 11.44
CA GLY A 287 -19.75 27.33 11.83
C GLY A 287 -20.32 26.40 10.77
N PHE A 288 -20.41 25.12 11.11
CA PHE A 288 -20.95 24.10 10.23
C PHE A 288 -21.77 23.08 11.03
N ASN A 289 -22.87 22.61 10.45
CA ASN A 289 -23.45 21.32 10.81
C ASN A 289 -23.05 20.28 9.77
N MET A 290 -22.80 19.08 10.26
CA MET A 290 -22.56 17.90 9.44
C MET A 290 -23.47 16.79 9.92
N GLY A 291 -24.00 15.99 9.00
CA GLY A 291 -24.93 14.94 9.33
C GLY A 291 -25.10 13.93 8.20
N VAL A 292 -25.59 12.75 8.56
CA VAL A 292 -25.99 11.70 7.63
C VAL A 292 -27.28 11.10 8.17
N ASN A 293 -28.24 10.87 7.29
CA ASN A 293 -29.41 10.07 7.60
C ASN A 293 -29.18 8.65 7.07
N SER A 294 -29.35 7.63 7.91
CA SER A 294 -29.19 6.22 7.54
C SER A 294 -30.47 5.46 7.88
N GLY A 295 -31.21 5.07 6.86
CA GLY A 295 -32.52 4.45 6.95
C GLY A 295 -33.69 5.45 6.93
N GLU A 296 -34.87 4.96 6.54
CA GLU A 296 -36.10 5.76 6.41
C GLU A 296 -36.49 6.45 7.73
N ALA A 297 -36.39 5.74 8.86
CA ALA A 297 -36.71 6.27 10.18
C ALA A 297 -35.81 7.45 10.60
N ALA A 298 -34.61 7.54 10.04
CA ALA A 298 -33.70 8.67 10.23
C ALA A 298 -33.97 9.83 9.26
N GLY A 299 -34.97 9.72 8.38
CA GLY A 299 -35.32 10.71 7.38
C GLY A 299 -34.48 10.62 6.10
N GLN A 300 -33.90 9.46 5.79
CA GLN A 300 -33.22 9.25 4.51
C GLN A 300 -34.24 9.10 3.38
N THR A 301 -34.14 9.94 2.36
CA THR A 301 -35.06 9.95 1.20
C THR A 301 -34.42 9.41 -0.08
N VAL A 302 -33.09 9.51 -0.19
CA VAL A 302 -32.30 8.91 -1.26
C VAL A 302 -31.44 7.82 -0.63
N PHE A 303 -31.72 6.56 -0.98
CA PHE A 303 -30.99 5.39 -0.49
C PHE A 303 -29.65 5.21 -1.20
N HIS A 304 -28.88 6.29 -1.25
CA HIS A 304 -27.48 6.32 -1.61
C HIS A 304 -26.82 7.29 -0.63
N CYS A 305 -25.94 6.79 0.23
CA CYS A 305 -25.28 7.51 1.31
C CYS A 305 -24.79 8.88 0.85
N HIS A 306 -25.05 9.92 1.63
CA HIS A 306 -24.56 11.26 1.37
C HIS A 306 -24.36 11.99 2.68
N VAL A 307 -23.24 12.70 2.79
CA VAL A 307 -22.91 13.49 3.98
C VAL A 307 -23.23 14.95 3.73
N HIS A 308 -24.07 15.50 4.59
CA HIS A 308 -24.42 16.91 4.57
C HIS A 308 -23.28 17.75 5.14
N LEU A 309 -22.94 18.84 4.45
CA LEU A 309 -22.12 19.93 4.95
C LEU A 309 -22.91 21.22 4.86
N ILE A 310 -23.40 21.70 6.00
CA ILE A 310 -24.30 22.84 6.10
C ILE A 310 -23.52 23.99 6.76
N PRO A 311 -23.08 25.02 6.02
CA PRO A 311 -22.50 26.21 6.62
C PRO A 311 -23.55 26.96 7.45
N ARG A 312 -23.12 27.53 8.57
CA ARG A 312 -23.94 28.25 9.54
C ARG A 312 -23.42 29.65 9.78
N ARG A 313 -24.32 30.59 10.01
CA ARG A 313 -24.02 32.01 10.26
C ARG A 313 -24.72 32.44 11.54
N ARG A 314 -24.15 33.39 12.28
CA ARG A 314 -24.85 33.95 13.45
C ARG A 314 -26.19 34.57 13.02
N GLY A 315 -27.25 34.21 13.73
CA GLY A 315 -28.61 34.70 13.47
C GLY A 315 -29.36 34.00 12.33
N ASP A 316 -28.78 32.95 11.72
CA ASP A 316 -29.49 32.17 10.69
C ASP A 316 -30.67 31.33 11.25
N VAL A 317 -30.68 31.11 12.57
CA VAL A 317 -31.80 30.59 13.35
C VAL A 317 -31.88 31.33 14.67
N GLU A 318 -33.08 31.47 15.21
CA GLU A 318 -33.33 32.18 16.47
C GLU A 318 -32.62 31.52 17.66
N ASN A 319 -32.68 30.18 17.74
CA ASN A 319 -32.13 29.40 18.85
C ASN A 319 -31.22 28.27 18.33
N PRO A 320 -29.91 28.52 18.12
CA PRO A 320 -29.01 27.51 17.55
C PRO A 320 -28.63 26.40 18.52
N ARG A 321 -28.80 26.61 19.84
CA ARG A 321 -28.50 25.63 20.88
C ARG A 321 -29.37 24.38 20.68
N GLY A 322 -28.74 23.21 20.75
CA GLY A 322 -29.37 21.92 20.44
C GLY A 322 -28.86 21.30 19.14
N GLY A 323 -28.64 22.10 18.08
CA GLY A 323 -28.07 21.64 16.82
C GLY A 323 -28.68 20.33 16.31
N VAL A 324 -27.89 19.26 16.29
CA VAL A 324 -28.28 17.90 15.86
C VAL A 324 -29.52 17.38 16.59
N ARG A 325 -29.81 17.82 17.81
CA ARG A 325 -31.03 17.43 18.55
C ARG A 325 -32.32 17.85 17.84
N GLY A 326 -32.25 18.79 16.90
CA GLY A 326 -33.36 19.18 16.04
C GLY A 326 -33.95 18.03 15.20
N VAL A 327 -33.25 16.89 15.08
CA VAL A 327 -33.82 15.67 14.48
C VAL A 327 -35.05 15.15 15.23
N VAL A 328 -35.19 15.48 16.52
CA VAL A 328 -36.44 15.30 17.28
C VAL A 328 -36.87 16.68 17.76
N PRO A 329 -37.72 17.41 17.01
CA PRO A 329 -38.00 18.83 17.26
C PRO A 329 -38.40 19.15 18.71
N GLY A 330 -39.25 18.31 19.31
CA GLY A 330 -39.68 18.46 20.71
C GLY A 330 -38.58 18.27 21.77
N LYS A 331 -37.37 17.84 21.39
CA LYS A 331 -36.22 17.61 22.27
C LYS A 331 -34.99 18.46 21.90
N GLN A 332 -35.15 19.43 21.00
CA GLN A 332 -34.05 20.27 20.53
C GLN A 332 -33.46 21.13 21.66
N ALA A 333 -34.31 21.81 22.42
CA ALA A 333 -33.90 22.70 23.50
C ALA A 333 -33.59 21.94 24.80
N TYR A 334 -32.53 22.38 25.50
CA TYR A 334 -32.12 21.98 26.85
C TYR A 334 -31.14 23.00 27.43
#